data_AF-M5X2Z9-F1
#
_entry.id   AF-M5X2Z9-F1
#
_cell.length_a   1.000
_cell.length_b   1.000
_cell.length_c   1.000
_cell.angle_alpha   90.00
_cell.angle_beta   90.00
_cell.angle_gamma   90.00
#
_symmetry.space_group_name_H-M   'P 1'
#
loop_
_entity.id
_entity.type
_entity.pdbx_description
1 polymer ?
#
loop_
_entity_poly.entity_id
_entity_poly.type
_entity_poly.pdbx_seq_one_letter_code
_entity_poly.pdbx_strand_id
1 'polypeptide(L)'
;MAFDGKKKITLKSSDDEIFEVKEAVANGENGEEILKNWDAKFMNSLLDLTCEVVADMIKGKTPEEIHKTFNIMNDFTSEEEEEICKENQWAFE
;
A
#
# COMPACT_ATOMS: atom_id res chain seq x y z
N MET A 1 14.12 10.98 38.22
CA MET A 1 14.43 11.67 36.94
C MET A 1 15.85 11.32 36.56
N ALA A 2 16.07 10.55 35.49
CA ALA A 2 17.37 10.46 34.84
C ALA A 2 17.16 10.00 33.38
N PHE A 3 17.31 10.98 32.49
CA PHE A 3 17.37 10.99 31.03
C PHE A 3 17.48 9.63 30.30
N ASP A 4 16.43 9.32 29.51
CA ASP A 4 16.46 8.40 28.36
C ASP A 4 17.36 9.01 27.26
N GLY A 5 18.67 8.94 27.47
CA GLY A 5 19.68 9.47 26.57
C GLY A 5 19.85 8.56 25.37
N LYS A 6 18.96 8.65 24.38
CA LYS A 6 19.17 8.03 23.05
C LYS A 6 20.48 8.57 22.48
N LYS A 7 21.54 7.75 22.53
CA LYS A 7 22.90 8.09 22.08
C LYS A 7 22.86 8.48 20.60
N LYS A 8 23.39 9.66 20.28
CA LYS A 8 23.42 10.23 18.92
C LYS A 8 24.86 10.24 18.41
N ILE A 9 25.05 9.93 17.14
CA ILE A 9 26.31 9.98 16.40
C ILE A 9 26.22 11.13 15.41
N THR A 10 27.30 11.89 15.30
CA THR A 10 27.43 12.97 14.33
C THR A 10 28.12 12.44 13.08
N LEU A 11 27.43 12.48 11.95
CA LEU A 11 27.96 12.08 10.63
C LEU A 11 28.22 13.33 9.80
N LYS A 12 29.31 13.34 9.05
CA LYS A 12 29.64 14.42 8.12
C LYS A 12 29.56 13.89 6.69
N SER A 13 28.71 14.51 5.88
CA SER A 13 28.54 14.19 4.47
C SER A 13 29.68 14.77 3.62
N SER A 14 29.77 14.36 2.36
CA SER A 14 30.80 14.79 1.41
C SER A 14 30.72 16.27 1.02
N ASP A 15 29.57 16.89 1.25
CA ASP A 15 29.28 18.32 1.08
C ASP A 15 29.50 19.14 2.36
N ASP A 16 30.26 18.60 3.31
CA ASP A 16 30.54 19.19 4.63
C ASP A 16 29.32 19.36 5.56
N GLU A 17 28.14 18.89 5.18
CA GLU A 17 26.95 18.91 6.03
C GLU A 17 27.06 17.93 7.20
N ILE A 18 26.61 18.37 8.38
CA ILE A 18 26.69 17.61 9.62
C ILE A 18 25.30 17.14 10.03
N PHE A 19 25.12 15.83 10.18
CA PHE A 19 23.87 15.17 10.57
C PHE A 19 24.00 14.53 11.95
N GLU A 20 22.99 14.69 12.80
CA GLU A 20 22.87 13.93 14.05
C GLU A 20 21.96 12.73 13.86
N VAL A 21 22.53 11.53 13.88
CA VAL A 21 21.80 10.28 13.69
C VAL A 21 21.76 9.50 15.01
N LYS A 22 20.65 8.83 15.30
CA LYS A 22 20.57 7.95 16.48
C LYS A 22 21.48 6.74 16.28
N GLU A 23 22.26 6.36 17.30
CA GLU A 23 23.23 5.24 17.24
C GLU A 23 22.59 3.92 16.78
N ALA A 24 21.34 3.65 17.14
CA ALA A 24 20.60 2.45 16.69
C ALA A 24 20.35 2.40 15.16
N VAL A 25 20.40 3.55 14.47
CA VAL A 25 20.29 3.63 13.00
C VAL A 25 21.66 3.45 12.34
N ALA A 26 22.74 3.82 13.04
CA ALA A 26 24.11 3.75 12.53
C ALA A 26 24.78 2.39 12.78
N ASN A 27 24.43 1.71 13.88
CA ASN A 27 24.85 0.35 14.17
C ASN A 27 23.93 -0.60 13.38
N GLY A 28 24.25 -0.76 12.10
CA GLY A 28 23.38 -1.30 11.08
C GLY A 28 22.66 -2.61 11.42
N GLU A 29 21.37 -2.62 11.10
CA GLU A 29 20.91 -3.67 10.20
C GLU A 29 21.73 -3.54 8.91
N ASN A 30 22.23 -4.66 8.40
CA ASN A 30 23.17 -4.77 7.30
C ASN A 30 22.66 -3.92 6.14
N GLY A 31 23.49 -3.11 5.47
CA GLY A 31 23.00 -2.21 4.41
C GLY A 31 22.17 -2.93 3.33
N GLU A 32 22.46 -4.21 3.08
CA GLU A 32 21.64 -5.09 2.22
C GLU A 32 20.28 -5.47 2.82
N GLU A 33 20.18 -5.67 4.14
CA GLU A 33 18.91 -5.93 4.83
C GLU A 33 18.03 -4.69 4.88
N ILE A 34 18.62 -3.50 5.09
CA ILE A 34 17.88 -2.23 5.02
C ILE A 34 17.31 -2.02 3.62
N LEU A 35 18.11 -2.28 2.57
CA LEU A 35 17.64 -2.14 1.18
C LEU A 35 16.52 -3.15 0.87
N LYS A 36 16.69 -4.43 1.24
CA LYS A 36 15.67 -5.47 1.06
C LYS A 36 14.39 -5.18 1.84
N ASN A 37 14.50 -4.68 3.08
CA ASN A 37 13.36 -4.32 3.90
C ASN A 37 12.65 -3.08 3.35
N TRP A 38 13.39 -2.09 2.84
CA TRP A 38 12.81 -0.91 2.23
C TRP A 38 12.06 -1.26 0.95
N ASP A 39 12.65 -2.04 0.03
CA ASP A 39 11.97 -2.48 -1.19
C ASP A 39 10.72 -3.33 -0.88
N ALA A 40 10.83 -4.27 0.06
CA ALA A 40 9.71 -5.12 0.45
C ALA A 40 8.58 -4.31 1.10
N LYS A 41 8.90 -3.36 1.99
CA LYS A 41 7.91 -2.56 2.69
C LYS A 41 7.32 -1.47 1.80
N PHE A 42 8.13 -0.90 0.90
CA PHE A 42 7.70 0.09 -0.06
C PHE A 42 6.75 -0.53 -1.09
N MET A 43 7.08 -1.70 -1.65
CA MET A 43 6.19 -2.39 -2.58
C MET A 43 4.88 -2.84 -1.92
N ASN A 44 4.92 -3.40 -0.71
CA ASN A 44 3.69 -3.80 -0.02
C ASN A 44 2.80 -2.60 0.29
N SER A 45 3.36 -1.50 0.83
CA SER A 45 2.56 -0.31 1.13
C SER A 45 2.01 0.38 -0.13
N LEU A 46 2.76 0.38 -1.23
CA LEU A 46 2.27 0.89 -2.51
C LEU A 46 1.17 0.01 -3.08
N LEU A 47 1.34 -1.32 -3.00
CA LEU A 47 0.30 -2.27 -3.43
C LEU A 47 -0.98 -2.05 -2.63
N ASP A 48 -0.90 -2.02 -1.30
CA ASP A 48 -2.05 -1.78 -0.42
C ASP A 48 -2.78 -0.48 -0.78
N LEU A 49 -2.03 0.62 -0.96
CA LEU A 49 -2.61 1.90 -1.35
C LEU A 49 -3.28 1.86 -2.73
N THR A 50 -2.67 1.21 -3.71
CA THR A 50 -3.27 1.06 -5.03
C THR A 50 -4.52 0.17 -5.01
N CYS A 51 -4.51 -0.89 -4.20
CA CYS A 51 -5.67 -1.76 -3.98
C CYS A 51 -6.81 -1.01 -3.29
N GLU A 52 -6.51 -0.15 -2.31
CA GLU A 52 -7.48 0.71 -1.63
C GLU A 52 -8.16 1.66 -2.61
N VAL A 53 -7.38 2.34 -3.47
CA VAL A 53 -7.93 3.25 -4.49
C VAL A 53 -8.85 2.50 -5.47
N VAL A 54 -8.45 1.32 -5.94
CA VAL A 54 -9.29 0.51 -6.83
C VAL A 54 -10.55 0.03 -6.10
N ALA A 55 -10.44 -0.39 -4.83
CA ALA A 55 -11.58 -0.79 -4.02
C ALA A 55 -12.58 0.37 -3.86
N ASP A 56 -12.10 1.59 -3.57
CA ASP A 56 -12.93 2.78 -3.48
C ASP A 56 -13.58 3.15 -4.81
N MET A 57 -12.90 2.90 -5.94
CA MET A 57 -13.49 3.09 -7.27
C MET A 57 -14.62 2.11 -7.59
N ILE A 58 -14.68 0.97 -6.91
CA ILE A 58 -15.69 -0.09 -7.09
C ILE A 58 -16.82 0.04 -6.06
N LYS A 59 -16.49 0.47 -4.84
CA LYS A 59 -17.41 0.52 -3.71
C LYS A 59 -18.65 1.38 -4.01
N GLY A 60 -19.82 0.77 -3.85
CA GLY A 60 -21.11 1.45 -4.02
C GLY A 60 -21.52 1.73 -5.47
N LYS A 61 -20.74 1.25 -6.46
CA LYS A 61 -21.13 1.29 -7.88
C LYS A 61 -21.90 0.04 -8.28
N THR A 62 -22.78 0.17 -9.26
CA THR A 62 -23.43 -1.00 -9.87
C THR A 62 -22.46 -1.74 -10.80
N PRO A 63 -22.70 -3.03 -11.09
CA PRO A 63 -21.89 -3.79 -12.04
C PRO A 63 -21.73 -3.10 -13.40
N GLU A 64 -22.78 -2.45 -13.91
CA GLU A 64 -22.73 -1.74 -15.19
C GLU A 64 -21.84 -0.49 -15.14
N GLU A 65 -21.85 0.24 -14.02
CA GLU A 65 -20.97 1.40 -13.80
C GLU A 65 -19.50 0.97 -13.68
N ILE A 66 -19.25 -0.18 -13.04
CA ILE A 66 -17.91 -0.78 -12.95
C ILE A 66 -17.44 -1.18 -14.34
N HIS A 67 -18.26 -1.90 -15.11
CA HIS A 67 -17.93 -2.30 -16.48
C HIS A 67 -17.58 -1.10 -17.36
N LYS A 68 -18.36 -0.02 -17.28
CA LYS A 68 -18.08 1.22 -18.00
C LYS A 68 -16.81 1.91 -17.53
N THR A 69 -16.55 1.95 -16.22
CA THR A 69 -15.37 2.61 -15.64
C THR A 69 -14.08 1.90 -16.05
N PHE A 70 -14.08 0.56 -16.00
CA PHE A 70 -12.91 -0.26 -16.30
C PHE A 70 -12.85 -0.74 -17.76
N ASN A 71 -13.79 -0.28 -18.60
CA ASN A 71 -13.92 -0.67 -20.00
C ASN A 71 -13.95 -2.20 -20.18
N ILE A 72 -14.71 -2.88 -19.31
CA ILE A 72 -14.95 -4.32 -19.33
C ILE A 72 -16.18 -4.57 -20.20
N MET A 73 -16.05 -5.46 -21.18
CA MET A 73 -17.18 -5.90 -21.98
C MET A 73 -17.96 -6.94 -21.19
N ASN A 74 -19.27 -6.72 -21.02
CA ASN A 74 -20.15 -7.71 -20.43
C ASN A 74 -20.38 -8.86 -21.43
N ASP A 75 -19.95 -10.06 -21.08
CA ASP A 75 -20.11 -11.28 -21.87
C ASP A 75 -21.24 -12.19 -21.37
N PHE A 76 -21.92 -11.80 -20.29
CA PHE A 76 -23.09 -12.53 -19.79
C PHE A 76 -24.34 -12.24 -20.61
N THR A 77 -25.17 -13.26 -20.79
CA THR A 77 -26.55 -13.05 -21.26
C THR A 77 -27.41 -12.49 -20.12
N SER A 78 -28.53 -11.83 -20.46
CA SER A 78 -29.42 -11.25 -19.45
C SER A 78 -29.94 -12.28 -18.44
N GLU A 79 -30.16 -13.52 -18.86
CA GLU A 79 -30.61 -14.60 -17.97
C GLU A 79 -29.50 -15.03 -17.00
N GLU A 80 -28.25 -15.14 -17.47
CA GLU A 80 -27.10 -15.44 -16.60
C GLU A 80 -26.82 -14.32 -15.61
N GLU A 81 -26.92 -13.06 -16.04
CA GLU A 81 -26.72 -11.89 -15.18
C GLU A 81 -27.80 -11.79 -14.09
N GLU A 82 -29.07 -12.09 -14.42
CA GLU A 82 -30.15 -12.16 -13.44
C GLU A 82 -29.93 -13.27 -12.40
N GLU A 83 -29.48 -14.45 -12.81
CA GLU A 83 -29.17 -15.55 -11.89
C GLU A 83 -27.96 -15.21 -11.00
N ILE A 84 -26.89 -14.63 -11.57
CA ILE A 84 -25.73 -14.15 -10.81
C ILE A 84 -26.14 -13.06 -9.81
N CYS A 85 -27.03 -12.14 -10.21
CA CYS A 85 -27.53 -11.09 -9.32
C CYS A 85 -28.37 -11.66 -8.18
N LYS A 86 -29.23 -12.66 -8.44
CA LYS A 86 -29.98 -13.40 -7.41
C LYS A 86 -29.06 -14.14 -6.44
N GLU A 87 -28.04 -14.84 -6.94
CA GLU A 87 -27.09 -15.57 -6.11
C GLU A 87 -26.22 -14.64 -5.25
N ASN A 88 -25.91 -13.45 -5.76
CA ASN A 88 -25.05 -12.47 -5.10
C ASN A 88 -25.83 -11.35 -4.39
N GLN A 89 -27.11 -11.56 -4.07
CA GLN A 89 -27.92 -10.57 -3.33
C GLN A 89 -27.27 -10.13 -2.00
N TRP A 90 -26.56 -11.03 -1.32
CA TRP A 90 -25.81 -10.76 -0.09
C TRP A 90 -24.76 -9.64 -0.22
N ALA A 91 -24.28 -9.37 -1.44
CA ALA A 91 -23.29 -8.32 -1.69
C ALA A 91 -23.92 -6.92 -1.80
N PHE A 92 -25.26 -6.83 -1.85
CA PHE A 92 -26.03 -5.60 -2.00
C PHE A 92 -26.88 -5.25 -0.76
N GLU A 93 -26.79 -6.03 0.32
CA GLU A 93 -27.40 -5.77 1.64
C GLU A 93 -26.47 -4.95 2.56
#